data_AF-A0A2G1XNN9-F1
#
_entry.id   AF-A0A2G1XNN9-F1
#
_cell.length_a   1.000
_cell.length_b   1.000
_cell.length_c   1.000
_cell.angle_alpha   90.00
_cell.angle_beta   90.00
_cell.angle_gamma   90.00
#
_symmetry.space_group_name_H-M   'P 1'
#
loop_
_entity.id
_entity.type
_entity.pdbx_description
1 polymer ?
#
loop_
_entity_poly.entity_id
_entity_poly.type
_entity_poly.pdbx_seq_one_letter_code
_entity_poly.pdbx_strand_id
1 'polypeptide(L)'
;MLSGSWLIVAEGELGQRIGTALSGRATDVQVWTPAQWDRQTVASGVAAFGELDGVVCVAGMAGSLAVTQGLGDAGVEAPLWLVTSGAVSTGAGDVLRDAAAAAVWGYGRVVGLEHPERWGGLVDVPEELDERAVARLAGVLAGSGEDQVAVRAAGVFGRRLMRAALADTPVAGRRGARRAARS
;
A
#
# COMPACT_ATOMS: atom_id res chain seq x y z
N MET A 1 -16.72 9.37 6.98
CA MET A 1 -16.27 10.45 6.06
C MET A 1 -14.86 10.78 6.50
N LEU A 2 -13.94 11.03 5.56
CA LEU A 2 -12.61 11.50 5.94
C LEU A 2 -12.78 12.87 6.61
N SER A 3 -12.28 13.04 7.82
CA SER A 3 -12.34 14.31 8.53
C SER A 3 -10.94 14.89 8.66
N GLY A 4 -10.86 16.21 8.70
CA GLY A 4 -9.63 16.91 9.04
C GLY A 4 -8.66 17.11 7.88
N SER A 5 -7.39 17.33 8.21
CA SER A 5 -6.32 17.74 7.30
C SER A 5 -5.48 16.54 6.87
N TRP A 6 -5.40 16.32 5.56
CA TRP A 6 -4.69 15.18 4.99
C TRP A 6 -3.55 15.63 4.08
N LEU A 7 -2.38 15.02 4.27
CA LEU A 7 -1.21 15.22 3.42
C LEU A 7 -0.99 14.01 2.52
N ILE A 8 -0.92 14.22 1.21
CA ILE A 8 -0.54 13.20 0.24
C ILE A 8 0.89 13.49 -0.20
N VAL A 9 1.83 12.66 0.28
CA VAL A 9 3.24 12.71 -0.11
C VAL A 9 3.44 11.75 -1.27
N ALA A 10 3.63 12.27 -2.48
CA ALA A 10 3.56 11.44 -3.68
C ALA A 10 4.54 11.81 -4.77
N GLU A 11 4.93 10.79 -5.53
CA GLU A 11 5.52 10.92 -6.86
C GLU A 11 4.50 10.56 -7.96
N GLY A 12 4.61 11.22 -9.11
CA GLY A 12 3.81 10.90 -10.29
C GLY A 12 2.31 11.23 -10.19
N GLU A 13 1.55 10.73 -11.16
CA GLU A 13 0.14 11.12 -11.38
C GLU A 13 -0.83 10.49 -10.37
N LEU A 14 -0.51 9.31 -9.81
CA LEU A 14 -1.42 8.62 -8.89
C LEU A 14 -1.70 9.45 -7.63
N GLY A 15 -0.68 10.11 -7.08
CA GLY A 15 -0.86 11.02 -5.95
C GLY A 15 -1.78 12.20 -6.26
N GLN A 16 -1.63 12.81 -7.43
CA GLN A 16 -2.49 13.92 -7.86
C GLN A 16 -3.94 13.47 -8.05
N ARG A 17 -4.14 12.28 -8.62
CA ARG A 17 -5.47 11.68 -8.79
C ARG A 17 -6.13 11.38 -7.45
N ILE A 18 -5.39 10.82 -6.49
CA ILE A 18 -5.89 10.59 -5.13
C ILE A 18 -6.21 11.93 -4.45
N GLY A 19 -5.35 12.94 -4.57
CA GLY A 19 -5.61 14.26 -4.00
C GLY A 19 -6.90 14.88 -4.52
N THR A 20 -7.03 14.96 -5.84
CA THR A 20 -8.24 15.46 -6.50
C THR A 20 -9.49 14.69 -6.07
N ALA A 21 -9.38 13.36 -5.98
CA ALA A 21 -10.47 12.48 -5.59
C ALA A 21 -10.93 12.69 -4.13
N LEU A 22 -10.01 13.04 -3.24
CA LEU A 22 -10.25 13.23 -1.81
C LEU A 22 -10.62 14.66 -1.42
N SER A 23 -10.32 15.69 -2.22
CA SER A 23 -10.61 17.11 -1.90
C SER A 23 -12.10 17.42 -1.63
N GLY A 24 -13.03 16.58 -2.09
CA GLY A 24 -14.47 16.71 -1.78
C GLY A 24 -14.95 15.85 -0.60
N ARG A 25 -14.05 15.13 0.08
CA ARG A 25 -14.36 14.09 1.07
C ARG A 25 -13.66 14.29 2.42
N ALA A 26 -12.65 15.17 2.48
CA ALA A 26 -11.96 15.61 3.69
C ALA A 26 -12.07 17.14 3.85
N THR A 27 -11.69 17.67 5.02
CA THR A 27 -11.74 19.12 5.30
C THR A 27 -10.66 19.86 4.51
N ASP A 28 -9.45 19.31 4.50
CA ASP A 28 -8.32 19.82 3.71
C ASP A 28 -7.49 18.65 3.16
N VAL A 29 -7.05 18.76 1.91
CA VAL A 29 -6.20 17.77 1.25
C VAL A 29 -5.12 18.50 0.49
N GLN A 30 -3.87 18.32 0.93
CA GLN A 30 -2.70 18.88 0.28
C GLN A 30 -1.91 17.76 -0.41
N VAL A 31 -1.53 17.98 -1.66
CA VAL A 31 -0.59 17.08 -2.38
C VAL A 31 0.77 17.74 -2.38
N TRP A 32 1.76 17.01 -1.90
CA TRP A 32 3.13 17.49 -1.82
C TRP A 32 4.10 16.46 -2.39
N THR A 33 5.04 16.94 -3.20
CA THR A 33 6.17 16.14 -3.69
C THR A 33 7.44 16.72 -3.09
N PRO A 34 8.18 15.95 -2.27
CA PRO A 34 9.47 16.38 -1.76
C PRO A 34 10.43 16.73 -2.90
N ALA A 35 11.24 17.77 -2.72
CA ALA A 35 12.31 18.09 -3.68
C ALA A 35 13.34 16.95 -3.76
N GLN A 36 13.53 16.23 -2.65
CA GLN A 36 14.39 15.07 -2.53
C GLN A 36 13.70 14.02 -1.63
N TRP A 37 13.81 12.75 -2.01
CA TRP A 37 13.24 11.62 -1.27
C TRP A 37 14.22 11.08 -0.25
N ASP A 38 14.66 11.96 0.65
CA ASP A 38 15.51 11.63 1.79
C ASP A 38 14.83 12.00 3.12
N ARG A 39 15.31 11.39 4.20
CA ARG A 39 14.76 11.55 5.55
C ARG A 39 14.68 13.01 6.00
N GLN A 40 15.70 13.83 5.73
CA GLN A 40 15.79 15.20 6.22
C GLN A 40 14.85 16.14 5.46
N THR A 41 14.80 16.01 4.14
CA THR A 41 13.92 16.80 3.27
C THR A 41 12.46 16.48 3.59
N VAL A 42 12.14 15.19 3.76
CA VAL A 42 10.81 14.76 4.19
C VAL A 42 10.47 15.34 5.56
N ALA A 43 11.31 15.16 6.58
CA ALA A 43 11.03 15.60 7.95
C ALA A 43 10.70 17.11 8.02
N SER A 44 11.54 17.92 7.37
CA SER A 44 11.37 19.38 7.33
C SER A 44 10.07 19.77 6.59
N GLY A 45 9.75 19.06 5.51
CA GLY A 45 8.57 19.34 4.69
C GLY A 45 7.27 18.96 5.38
N VAL A 46 7.17 17.75 5.96
CA VAL A 46 5.95 17.33 6.67
C VAL A 46 5.67 18.20 7.90
N ALA A 47 6.71 18.63 8.63
CA ALA A 47 6.57 19.51 9.78
C ALA A 47 5.97 20.89 9.42
N ALA A 48 6.12 21.34 8.16
CA ALA A 48 5.59 22.62 7.70
C ALA A 48 4.06 22.61 7.48
N PHE A 49 3.42 21.43 7.44
CA PHE A 49 1.97 21.31 7.23
C PHE A 49 1.15 21.38 8.53
N GLY A 50 1.78 21.40 9.71
CA GLY A 50 1.11 21.50 11.00
C GLY A 50 0.43 20.19 11.44
N GLU A 51 -0.71 20.31 12.13
CA GLU A 51 -1.48 19.15 12.59
C GLU A 51 -2.14 18.44 11.40
N LEU A 52 -1.96 17.11 11.34
CA LEU A 52 -2.47 16.25 10.29
C LEU A 52 -3.33 15.15 10.91
N ASP A 53 -4.46 14.85 10.29
CA ASP A 53 -5.35 13.74 10.65
C ASP A 53 -4.97 12.44 9.92
N GLY A 54 -4.15 12.55 8.87
CA GLY A 54 -3.60 11.39 8.17
C GLY A 54 -2.60 11.76 7.09
N VAL A 55 -1.70 10.82 6.81
CA VAL A 55 -0.70 10.94 5.75
C VAL A 55 -0.86 9.78 4.77
N VAL A 56 -0.97 10.10 3.49
CA VAL A 56 -0.97 9.11 2.41
C VAL A 56 0.36 9.21 1.68
N CYS A 57 1.11 8.12 1.60
CA CYS A 57 2.33 8.03 0.82
C CYS A 57 2.07 7.23 -0.45
N VAL A 58 2.37 7.82 -1.60
CA VAL A 58 2.32 7.17 -2.92
C VAL A 58 3.72 7.24 -3.52
N ALA A 59 4.57 6.27 -3.19
CA ALA A 59 5.94 6.21 -3.66
C ALA A 59 6.46 4.77 -3.69
N GLY A 60 7.56 4.56 -4.41
CA GLY A 60 8.33 3.32 -4.32
C GLY A 60 8.94 3.09 -2.93
N MET A 61 9.67 1.99 -2.79
CA MET A 61 10.23 1.53 -1.51
C MET A 61 11.13 2.58 -0.82
N ALA A 62 12.01 3.24 -1.57
CA ALA A 62 12.90 4.27 -1.01
C ALA A 62 12.13 5.48 -0.49
N GLY A 63 11.12 5.95 -1.24
CA GLY A 63 10.27 7.07 -0.81
C GLY A 63 9.40 6.71 0.39
N SER A 64 8.83 5.50 0.41
CA SER A 64 8.08 4.97 1.56
C SER A 64 8.93 4.94 2.84
N LEU A 65 10.20 4.54 2.73
CA LEU A 65 11.15 4.57 3.84
C LEU A 65 11.43 6.00 4.31
N ALA A 66 11.73 6.91 3.37
CA ALA A 66 12.01 8.31 3.67
C ALA A 66 10.82 8.98 4.38
N VAL A 67 9.59 8.71 3.93
CA VAL A 67 8.36 9.21 4.57
C VAL A 67 8.20 8.66 5.98
N THR A 68 8.34 7.35 6.17
CA THR A 68 8.18 6.71 7.49
C THR A 68 9.19 7.26 8.51
N GLN A 69 10.45 7.45 8.09
CA GLN A 69 11.51 8.02 8.92
C GLN A 69 11.30 9.51 9.18
N GLY A 70 10.98 10.29 8.14
CA GLY A 70 10.80 11.73 8.25
C GLY A 70 9.61 12.12 9.13
N LEU A 71 8.51 11.35 9.09
CA LEU A 71 7.40 11.53 10.03
C LEU A 71 7.84 11.31 11.49
N GLY A 72 8.70 10.31 11.74
CA GLY A 72 9.23 10.04 13.07
C GLY A 72 10.14 11.16 13.57
N ASP A 73 10.99 11.69 12.70
CA ASP A 73 11.86 12.83 13.03
C ASP A 73 11.09 14.12 13.29
N ALA A 74 10.00 14.33 12.57
CA ALA A 74 9.12 15.48 12.72
C ALA A 74 8.16 15.36 13.91
N GLY A 75 8.08 14.19 14.57
CA GLY A 75 7.10 13.93 15.63
C GLY A 75 5.65 13.96 15.15
N VAL A 76 5.41 13.58 13.89
CA VAL A 76 4.06 13.50 13.31
C VAL A 76 3.46 12.14 13.67
N GLU A 77 2.44 12.17 14.52
CA GLU A 77 1.72 10.98 15.01
C GLU A 77 0.51 10.59 14.14
N ALA A 78 0.25 11.34 13.06
CA ALA A 78 -0.85 11.08 12.15
C ALA A 78 -0.72 9.68 11.49
N PRO A 79 -1.83 8.94 11.30
CA PRO A 79 -1.78 7.61 10.70
C PRO A 79 -1.23 7.65 9.27
N LEU A 80 -0.17 6.87 9.03
CA LEU A 80 0.46 6.68 7.74
C LEU A 80 -0.22 5.56 6.94
N TRP A 81 -0.69 5.88 5.74
CA TRP A 81 -1.18 4.94 4.75
C TRP A 81 -0.22 4.87 3.56
N LEU A 82 0.33 3.69 3.27
CA LEU A 82 1.10 3.47 2.04
C LEU A 82 0.16 2.97 0.95
N VAL A 83 0.09 3.70 -0.15
CA VAL A 83 -0.83 3.43 -1.26
C VAL A 83 -0.05 3.01 -2.50
N THR A 84 -0.45 1.88 -3.08
CA THR A 84 0.11 1.32 -4.31
C THR A 84 -0.97 1.12 -5.37
N SER A 85 -0.59 0.83 -6.62
CA SER A 85 -1.51 0.40 -7.67
C SER A 85 -0.94 -0.81 -8.39
N GLY A 86 -1.68 -1.93 -8.38
CA GLY A 86 -1.26 -3.16 -9.06
C GLY A 86 -0.16 -3.95 -8.36
N ALA A 87 0.08 -3.68 -7.07
CA ALA A 87 1.08 -4.35 -6.24
C ALA A 87 0.61 -5.70 -5.67
N VAL A 88 -0.71 -5.95 -5.69
CA VAL A 88 -1.32 -7.18 -5.19
C VAL A 88 -2.37 -7.70 -6.17
N SER A 89 -2.62 -9.02 -6.11
CA SER A 89 -3.70 -9.68 -6.82
C SER A 89 -4.75 -10.18 -5.84
N THR A 90 -6.02 -9.91 -6.13
CA THR A 90 -7.18 -10.41 -5.38
C THR A 90 -7.73 -11.75 -5.92
N GLY A 91 -7.16 -12.28 -7.01
CA GLY A 91 -7.57 -13.54 -7.60
C GLY A 91 -7.27 -13.64 -9.10
N ALA A 92 -7.75 -14.71 -9.74
CA ALA A 92 -7.39 -15.06 -11.13
C ALA A 92 -7.75 -13.98 -12.18
N GLY A 93 -8.73 -13.12 -11.90
CA GLY A 93 -9.11 -12.01 -12.78
C GLY A 93 -8.35 -10.70 -12.53
N ASP A 94 -7.50 -10.64 -11.50
CA ASP A 94 -6.78 -9.45 -11.07
C ASP A 94 -5.28 -9.68 -11.30
N VAL A 95 -4.81 -9.29 -12.48
CA VAL A 95 -3.41 -9.51 -12.87
C VAL A 95 -2.51 -8.58 -12.06
N LEU A 96 -1.46 -9.15 -11.46
CA LEU A 96 -0.40 -8.38 -10.81
C LEU A 96 0.38 -7.58 -11.87
N ARG A 97 0.47 -6.26 -11.70
CA ARG A 97 1.05 -5.37 -12.72
C ARG A 97 2.37 -4.74 -12.30
N ASP A 98 2.59 -4.54 -11.00
CA ASP A 98 3.78 -3.89 -10.48
C ASP A 98 4.39 -4.72 -9.35
N ALA A 99 5.36 -5.56 -9.71
CA ALA A 99 6.10 -6.35 -8.72
C ALA A 99 7.03 -5.50 -7.85
N ALA A 100 7.46 -4.32 -8.31
CA ALA A 100 8.32 -3.44 -7.51
C ALA A 100 7.51 -2.80 -6.38
N ALA A 101 6.26 -2.40 -6.65
CA ALA A 101 5.34 -1.91 -5.63
C ALA A 101 4.99 -2.97 -4.57
N ALA A 102 5.12 -4.26 -4.86
CA ALA A 102 4.95 -5.33 -3.87
C ALA A 102 6.02 -5.30 -2.75
N ALA A 103 7.20 -4.70 -2.99
CA ALA A 103 8.20 -4.50 -1.94
C ALA A 103 7.68 -3.58 -0.83
N VAL A 104 6.88 -2.57 -1.18
CA VAL A 104 6.22 -1.66 -0.23
C VAL A 104 5.28 -2.44 0.71
N TRP A 105 4.60 -3.48 0.20
CA TRP A 105 3.75 -4.35 1.01
C TRP A 105 4.53 -5.27 1.96
N GLY A 106 5.75 -5.67 1.59
CA GLY A 106 6.68 -6.33 2.50
C GLY A 106 7.10 -5.41 3.65
N TYR A 107 7.52 -4.21 3.29
CA TYR A 107 7.98 -3.19 4.21
C TYR A 107 6.90 -2.67 5.16
N GLY A 108 5.73 -2.26 4.63
CA GLY A 108 4.65 -1.69 5.42
C GLY A 108 4.14 -2.63 6.53
N ARG A 109 4.19 -3.95 6.29
CA ARG A 109 3.87 -4.94 7.33
C ARG A 109 4.86 -4.92 8.50
N VAL A 110 6.11 -4.54 8.27
CA VAL A 110 7.10 -4.34 9.34
C VAL A 110 6.85 -3.00 10.03
N VAL A 111 6.59 -1.94 9.26
CA VAL A 111 6.27 -0.61 9.81
C VAL A 111 5.08 -0.69 10.77
N GLY A 112 4.00 -1.39 10.40
CA GLY A 112 2.84 -1.55 11.27
C GLY A 112 3.10 -2.33 12.56
N LEU A 113 4.21 -3.09 12.64
CA LEU A 113 4.64 -3.75 13.88
C LEU A 113 5.58 -2.88 14.72
N GLU A 114 6.43 -2.07 14.07
CA GLU A 114 7.40 -1.21 14.74
C GLU A 114 6.79 0.12 15.22
N HIS A 115 5.76 0.59 14.53
CA HIS A 115 5.11 1.89 14.75
C HIS A 115 3.57 1.80 14.77
N PRO A 116 2.97 0.92 15.59
CA PRO A 116 1.52 0.69 15.60
C PRO A 116 0.71 1.95 15.94
N GLU A 117 1.27 2.89 16.69
CA GLU A 117 0.64 4.14 17.13
C GLU A 117 0.28 5.08 15.98
N ARG A 118 1.09 5.07 14.91
CA ARG A 118 0.98 5.97 13.75
C ARG A 118 0.76 5.20 12.45
N TRP A 119 0.35 3.95 12.55
CA TRP A 119 0.11 3.11 11.37
C TRP A 119 -1.35 3.15 10.95
N GLY A 120 -1.61 3.62 9.72
CA GLY A 120 -2.91 3.54 9.08
C GLY A 120 -3.08 2.21 8.35
N GLY A 121 -2.16 1.90 7.42
CA GLY A 121 -2.20 0.64 6.67
C GLY A 121 -1.59 0.68 5.27
N LEU A 122 -1.76 -0.42 4.55
CA LEU A 122 -1.47 -0.62 3.13
C LEU A 122 -2.77 -0.64 2.33
N VAL A 123 -2.83 0.13 1.25
CA VAL A 123 -3.96 0.07 0.30
C VAL A 123 -3.44 -0.06 -1.13
N ASP A 124 -3.91 -1.07 -1.86
CA ASP A 124 -3.67 -1.16 -3.30
C ASP A 124 -4.93 -0.73 -4.05
N VAL A 125 -4.84 0.35 -4.83
CA VAL A 125 -5.95 0.93 -5.58
C VAL A 125 -5.96 0.43 -7.03
N PRO A 126 -7.10 0.50 -7.74
CA PRO A 126 -7.11 0.20 -9.16
C PRO A 126 -6.35 1.28 -9.94
N GLU A 127 -5.86 0.90 -11.12
CA GLU A 127 -5.25 1.84 -12.08
C GLU A 127 -6.21 2.98 -12.42
N GLU A 128 -7.50 2.69 -12.54
CA GLU A 128 -8.56 3.69 -12.74
C GLU A 128 -9.37 3.95 -11.47
N LEU A 129 -9.23 5.17 -10.93
CA LEU A 129 -9.95 5.66 -9.75
C LEU A 129 -11.29 6.27 -10.15
N ASP A 130 -12.27 5.41 -10.44
CA ASP A 130 -13.66 5.87 -10.61
C ASP A 130 -14.28 6.34 -9.29
N GLU A 131 -15.43 7.00 -9.35
CA GLU A 131 -16.11 7.56 -8.17
C GLU A 131 -16.37 6.53 -7.07
N ARG A 132 -16.64 5.27 -7.43
CA ARG A 132 -16.88 4.19 -6.48
C ARG A 132 -15.59 3.75 -5.80
N ALA A 133 -14.50 3.60 -6.56
CA ALA A 133 -13.17 3.31 -6.02
C ALA A 133 -12.71 4.42 -5.08
N VAL A 134 -12.95 5.68 -5.43
CA VAL A 134 -12.67 6.83 -4.58
C VAL A 134 -13.48 6.79 -3.28
N ALA A 135 -14.78 6.54 -3.34
CA ALA A 135 -15.62 6.42 -2.15
C ALA A 135 -15.15 5.28 -1.23
N ARG A 136 -14.73 4.15 -1.81
CA ARG A 136 -14.18 3.00 -1.07
C ARG A 136 -12.84 3.34 -0.43
N LEU A 137 -11.92 3.96 -1.16
CA LEU A 137 -10.64 4.43 -0.63
C LEU A 137 -10.86 5.37 0.55
N ALA A 138 -11.75 6.35 0.40
CA ALA A 138 -12.10 7.27 1.48
C ALA A 138 -12.65 6.56 2.73
N GLY A 139 -13.47 5.51 2.54
CA GLY A 139 -13.96 4.68 3.63
C GLY A 139 -12.86 3.89 4.34
N VAL A 140 -11.87 3.40 3.60
CA VAL A 140 -10.70 2.69 4.16
C VAL A 140 -9.85 3.65 4.99
N LEU A 141 -9.48 4.81 4.42
CA LEU A 141 -8.65 5.81 5.10
C LEU A 141 -9.32 6.38 6.37
N ALA A 142 -10.66 6.44 6.39
CA ALA A 142 -11.43 6.88 7.56
C ALA A 142 -11.53 5.82 8.69
N GLY A 143 -10.88 4.66 8.56
CA GLY A 143 -10.81 3.63 9.61
C GLY A 143 -11.80 2.48 9.39
N SER A 144 -11.52 1.60 8.43
CA SER A 144 -12.32 0.38 8.17
C SER A 144 -12.07 -0.78 9.14
N GLY A 145 -11.08 -0.65 10.04
CA GLY A 145 -10.63 -1.74 10.93
C GLY A 145 -9.70 -2.76 10.26
N GLU A 146 -9.34 -2.54 8.99
CA GLU A 146 -8.41 -3.37 8.22
C GLU A 146 -7.21 -2.52 7.77
N ASP A 147 -5.99 -3.01 7.95
CA ASP A 147 -4.75 -2.29 7.65
C ASP A 147 -4.03 -2.81 6.40
N GLN A 148 -4.60 -3.80 5.71
CA GLN A 148 -4.04 -4.43 4.50
C GLN A 148 -5.16 -4.70 3.50
N VAL A 149 -5.37 -3.73 2.60
CA VAL A 149 -6.59 -3.64 1.80
C VAL A 149 -6.29 -3.53 0.31
N ALA A 150 -7.10 -4.19 -0.51
CA ALA A 150 -7.17 -3.92 -1.95
C ALA A 150 -8.53 -3.32 -2.30
N VAL A 151 -8.52 -2.17 -2.97
CA VAL A 151 -9.71 -1.55 -3.56
C VAL A 151 -9.78 -1.97 -5.03
N ARG A 152 -10.93 -2.47 -5.46
CA ARG A 152 -11.21 -2.84 -6.86
C ARG A 152 -12.63 -2.44 -7.24
N ALA A 153 -12.97 -2.57 -8.52
CA ALA A 153 -14.33 -2.34 -9.00
C ALA A 153 -15.37 -3.21 -8.26
N ALA A 154 -15.01 -4.46 -7.96
CA ALA A 154 -15.85 -5.43 -7.26
C ALA A 154 -16.07 -5.10 -5.77
N GLY A 155 -15.20 -4.32 -5.13
CA GLY A 155 -15.33 -4.00 -3.71
C GLY A 155 -14.00 -3.74 -3.01
N VAL A 156 -14.03 -3.88 -1.69
CA VAL A 156 -12.89 -3.73 -0.78
C VAL A 156 -12.54 -5.11 -0.22
N PHE A 157 -11.28 -5.51 -0.33
CA PHE A 157 -10.79 -6.82 0.06
C PHE A 157 -9.74 -6.70 1.16
N GLY A 158 -9.92 -7.39 2.28
CA GLY A 158 -8.92 -7.49 3.34
C GLY A 158 -8.00 -8.69 3.15
N ARG A 159 -6.71 -8.56 3.47
CA ARG A 159 -5.75 -9.66 3.37
C ARG A 159 -6.00 -10.72 4.45
N ARG A 160 -5.99 -12.00 4.07
CA ARG A 160 -6.06 -13.14 4.99
C ARG A 160 -5.05 -14.22 4.60
N LEU A 161 -4.51 -14.90 5.61
CA LEU A 161 -3.75 -16.12 5.42
C LEU A 161 -4.69 -17.32 5.51
N MET A 162 -4.66 -18.18 4.50
CA MET A 162 -5.42 -19.42 4.48
C MET A 162 -4.47 -20.60 4.29
N ARG A 163 -4.88 -21.79 4.73
CA ARG A 163 -4.12 -23.01 4.49
C ARG A 163 -4.24 -23.36 3.01
N ALA A 164 -3.11 -23.58 2.34
CA ALA A 164 -3.11 -24.14 1.01
C ALA A 164 -3.52 -25.61 1.08
N ALA A 165 -4.44 -26.03 0.23
CA ALA A 165 -4.68 -27.44 0.02
C ALA A 165 -3.43 -28.03 -0.64
N LEU A 166 -2.90 -29.14 -0.07
CA LEU A 166 -1.88 -29.91 -0.74
C LEU A 166 -2.52 -30.49 -2.01
N ALA A 167 -2.02 -30.11 -3.18
CA ALA A 167 -2.41 -30.78 -4.40
C ALA A 167 -1.92 -32.23 -4.31
N ASP A 168 -2.83 -33.21 -4.36
CA ASP A 168 -2.51 -34.62 -4.57
C ASP A 168 -1.90 -34.77 -5.96
N THR A 169 -0.61 -34.45 -6.08
CA THR A 169 0.15 -34.72 -7.29
C THR A 169 0.78 -36.08 -7.07
N PRO A 170 0.37 -37.15 -7.80
CA PRO A 170 1.05 -38.42 -7.71
C PRO A 170 2.50 -38.17 -8.10
N VAL A 171 3.43 -38.46 -7.19
CA VAL A 171 4.85 -38.50 -7.54
C VAL A 171 4.99 -39.57 -8.60
N ALA A 172 5.16 -39.15 -9.86
CA ALA A 172 5.47 -40.06 -10.95
C ALA A 172 6.83 -40.69 -10.64
N GLY A 173 6.79 -41.87 -10.02
CA GLY A 173 7.99 -42.60 -9.62
C GLY A 173 8.88 -42.83 -10.83
N ARG A 174 10.09 -42.29 -10.81
CA ARG A 174 11.18 -42.71 -11.69
C ARG A 174 11.48 -44.18 -11.37
N ARG A 175 10.74 -45.11 -11.98
CA ARG A 175 11.17 -46.52 -12.04
C ARG A 175 12.37 -46.59 -12.97
N GLY A 176 13.52 -46.88 -12.37
CA GLY A 176 14.79 -47.01 -13.06
C GLY A 176 14.74 -48.07 -14.15
N ALA A 177 15.18 -47.71 -15.35
CA ALA A 177 15.62 -48.67 -16.34
C ALA A 177 17.03 -49.15 -15.97
N ARG A 178 17.12 -50.11 -15.03
CA ARG A 178 18.25 -51.05 -15.04
C ARG A 178 18.05 -51.92 -16.28
N ARG A 179 18.77 -51.63 -17.36
CA ARG A 179 18.97 -52.62 -18.43
C ARG A 179 20.28 -53.35 -18.14
N ALA A 180 20.12 -54.60 -17.72
CA ALA A 180 21.19 -55.55 -17.50
C ALA A 180 21.86 -55.95 -18.83
N ALA A 181 23.08 -56.46 -18.66
CA ALA A 181 24.11 -56.82 -19.63
C ALA A 181 23.75 -57.83 -20.74
N ARG A 182 24.73 -57.96 -21.66
CA ARG A 182 25.09 -59.04 -22.63
C ARG A 182 25.19 -58.43 -24.02
N SER A 183 26.26 -58.60 -24.79
CA SER A 183 27.40 -59.54 -24.79
C SER A 183 28.51 -58.95 -25.64
#